data_AF-A0A950PS45-F1
#
_entry.id   AF-A0A950PS45-F1
#
_cell.length_a   1.000
_cell.length_b   1.000
_cell.length_c   1.000
_cell.angle_alpha   90.00
_cell.angle_beta   90.00
_cell.angle_gamma   90.00
#
_symmetry.space_group_name_H-M   'P 1'
#
loop_
_entity.id
_entity.type
_entity.pdbx_description
1 polymer ?
#
loop_
_entity_poly.entity_id
_entity_poly.type
_entity_poly.pdbx_seq_one_letter_code
_entity_poly.pdbx_strand_id
1 'polypeptide(L)'
;MIVHLIDGTYELFRHFYGLRRAPAEKRTRFGAVAGVLNTVLHMIADGATHLGVATDHVIESFRNGLWNGYKTGAGVEPALLAQFEPLEDALRAMGVAVWAMIDLEADDALASAAAIAS
;
A
#
# COMPACT_ATOMS: atom_id res chain seq x y z
N MET A 1 6.02 17.43 -15.71
CA MET A 1 5.29 17.10 -14.47
C MET A 1 5.72 15.71 -14.06
N ILE A 2 6.04 15.45 -12.79
CA ILE A 2 6.39 14.09 -12.33
C ILE A 2 5.21 13.59 -11.49
N VAL A 3 4.69 12.43 -11.84
CA VAL A 3 3.64 11.73 -11.09
C VAL A 3 4.28 10.55 -10.37
N HIS A 4 4.14 10.51 -9.05
CA HIS A 4 4.65 9.44 -8.21
C HIS A 4 3.53 8.44 -7.92
N LEU A 5 3.72 7.21 -8.39
CA LEU A 5 2.77 6.11 -8.21
C LEU A 5 3.41 5.08 -7.27
N ILE A 6 2.74 4.78 -6.16
CA ILE A 6 3.27 3.97 -5.07
C ILE A 6 2.40 2.71 -4.91
N ASP A 7 3.05 1.55 -4.89
CA ASP A 7 2.44 0.31 -4.42
C ASP A 7 2.37 0.31 -2.88
N GLY A 8 1.19 0.65 -2.36
CA GLY A 8 0.92 0.69 -0.93
C GLY A 8 0.89 -0.69 -0.28
N THR A 9 0.49 -1.74 -1.00
CA THR A 9 0.55 -3.12 -0.49
C THR A 9 1.99 -3.50 -0.21
N TYR A 10 2.86 -3.34 -1.21
CA TYR A 10 4.28 -3.65 -1.09
C TYR A 10 4.93 -2.85 0.04
N GLU A 11 4.68 -1.55 0.10
CA GLU A 11 5.23 -0.66 1.11
C GLU A 11 4.79 -1.07 2.53
N LEU A 12 3.52 -1.40 2.71
CA LEU A 12 3.01 -1.86 4.00
C LEU A 12 3.69 -3.17 4.45
N PHE A 13 3.82 -4.14 3.54
CA PHE A 13 4.54 -5.39 3.79
C PHE A 13 6.01 -5.13 4.14
N ARG A 14 6.68 -4.28 3.35
CA ARG A 14 8.10 -3.92 3.53
C ARG A 14 8.34 -3.34 4.91
N HIS A 15 7.51 -2.39 5.33
CA HIS A 15 7.62 -1.79 6.66
C HIS A 15 7.26 -2.76 7.78
N PHE A 16 6.20 -3.56 7.62
CA PHE A 16 5.78 -4.53 8.63
C PHE A 16 6.86 -5.57 8.94
N TYR A 17 7.38 -6.25 7.91
CA TYR A 17 8.43 -7.26 8.10
C TYR A 17 9.79 -6.65 8.44
N GLY A 18 10.06 -5.41 8.00
CA GLY A 18 11.23 -4.64 8.42
C GLY A 18 11.24 -4.37 9.92
N LEU A 19 10.11 -3.97 10.50
CA LEU A 19 9.96 -3.70 11.93
C LEU A 19 10.10 -4.96 12.80
N ARG A 20 9.81 -6.16 12.28
CA ARG A 20 10.03 -7.42 13.02
C ARG A 20 11.50 -7.68 13.35
N ARG A 21 12.43 -7.01 12.66
CA ARG A 21 13.87 -7.04 12.98
C ARG A 21 14.27 -6.01 14.05
N ALA A 22 13.42 -5.04 14.34
CA ALA A 22 13.68 -4.00 15.33
C ALA A 22 13.40 -4.51 16.76
N PRO A 23 13.94 -3.86 17.80
CA PRO A 23 13.58 -4.14 19.20
C PRO A 23 12.07 -4.11 19.47
N ALA A 24 11.59 -4.87 20.46
CA ALA A 24 10.16 -5.06 20.72
C ALA A 24 9.42 -3.74 21.00
N GLU A 25 10.07 -2.81 21.67
CA GLU A 25 9.56 -1.47 21.98
C GLU A 25 9.27 -0.62 20.73
N LYS A 26 9.86 -0.96 19.58
CA LYS A 26 9.61 -0.29 18.30
C LYS A 26 8.50 -0.96 17.48
N ARG A 27 8.01 -2.14 17.88
CA ARG A 27 6.98 -2.91 17.17
C ARG A 27 5.60 -2.48 17.64
N THR A 28 5.15 -1.32 17.21
CA THR A 28 3.83 -0.79 17.55
C THR A 28 2.73 -1.38 16.65
N ARG A 29 1.48 -1.38 17.13
CA ARG A 29 0.30 -1.92 16.41
C ARG A 29 0.17 -1.39 14.98
N PHE A 30 0.46 -0.11 14.77
CA PHE A 30 0.37 0.58 13.48
C PHE A 30 1.76 1.03 12.98
N GLY A 31 2.81 0.34 13.40
CA GLY A 31 4.18 0.72 13.05
C GLY A 31 4.43 0.70 11.54
N ALA A 32 3.82 -0.24 10.81
CA ALA A 32 3.97 -0.31 9.36
C ALA A 32 3.27 0.87 8.68
N VAL A 33 2.04 1.19 9.11
CA VAL A 33 1.31 2.40 8.67
C VAL A 33 2.16 3.65 8.88
N ALA A 34 2.66 3.86 10.10
CA ALA A 34 3.52 5.01 10.41
C ALA A 34 4.79 5.05 9.54
N GLY A 35 5.34 3.89 9.18
CA GLY A 35 6.45 3.78 8.24
C GLY A 35 6.11 4.31 6.85
N VAL A 36 5.01 3.84 6.26
CA VAL A 36 4.55 4.27 4.94
C VAL A 36 4.20 5.76 4.93
N LEU A 37 3.47 6.25 5.94
CA LEU A 37 3.11 7.67 6.04
C LEU A 37 4.34 8.56 6.14
N ASN A 38 5.39 8.13 6.87
CA ASN A 38 6.64 8.87 6.92
C ASN A 38 7.33 8.91 5.55
N THR A 39 7.37 7.80 4.80
CA THR A 39 7.91 7.78 3.43
C THR A 39 7.18 8.79 2.55
N VAL A 40 5.86 8.78 2.55
CA VAL A 40 5.04 9.71 1.76
C VAL A 40 5.22 11.16 2.20
N LEU A 41 5.29 11.41 3.51
CA LEU A 41 5.53 12.75 4.05
C LEU A 41 6.88 13.31 3.59
N HIS A 42 7.94 12.49 3.58
CA HIS A 42 9.25 12.91 3.06
C HIS A 42 9.18 13.25 1.58
N MET A 43 8.48 12.44 0.76
CA MET A 43 8.31 12.76 -0.67
C MET A 43 7.62 14.12 -0.88
N ILE A 44 6.57 14.40 -0.10
CA ILE A 44 5.87 15.70 -0.15
C ILE A 44 6.81 16.83 0.28
N ALA A 45 7.56 16.64 1.37
CA ALA A 45 8.52 17.63 1.86
C ALA A 45 9.65 17.90 0.85
N ASP A 46 10.06 16.90 0.09
CA ASP A 46 11.04 17.00 -1.00
C ASP A 46 10.46 17.57 -2.30
N GLY A 47 9.18 17.97 -2.30
CA GLY A 47 8.55 18.71 -3.39
C GLY A 47 7.68 17.86 -4.34
N ALA A 48 7.37 16.61 -3.99
CA ALA A 48 6.40 15.83 -4.75
C ALA A 48 5.01 16.51 -4.69
N THR A 49 4.44 16.78 -5.86
CA THR A 49 3.15 17.48 -6.00
C THR A 49 2.01 16.59 -6.49
N HIS A 50 2.34 15.47 -7.14
CA HIS A 50 1.36 14.54 -7.71
C HIS A 50 1.72 13.13 -7.21
N LEU A 51 0.94 12.63 -6.26
CA LEU A 51 1.15 11.36 -5.56
C LEU A 51 -0.15 10.53 -5.58
N GLY A 52 -0.03 9.28 -6.00
CA GLY A 52 -1.09 8.29 -5.94
C GLY A 52 -0.57 6.99 -5.29
N VAL A 53 -1.40 6.38 -4.44
CA VAL A 53 -1.08 5.11 -3.77
C VAL A 53 -2.17 4.10 -4.09
N ALA A 54 -1.79 2.91 -4.56
CA ALA A 54 -2.71 1.80 -4.77
C ALA A 54 -2.49 0.70 -3.72
N THR A 55 -3.55 0.11 -3.21
CA THR A 55 -3.50 -1.04 -2.28
C THR A 55 -4.35 -2.17 -2.82
N ASP A 56 -3.96 -3.41 -2.55
CA ASP A 56 -4.80 -4.60 -2.67
C ASP A 56 -5.68 -4.65 -1.41
N HIS A 57 -6.72 -3.82 -1.36
CA HIS A 57 -7.66 -3.79 -0.23
C HIS A 57 -8.26 -5.18 0.01
N VAL A 58 -8.58 -5.86 -1.09
CA VAL A 58 -8.80 -7.30 -1.11
C VAL A 58 -7.64 -7.96 -1.85
N ILE A 59 -7.07 -9.02 -1.27
CA ILE A 59 -5.89 -9.70 -1.83
C ILE A 59 -6.25 -10.48 -3.10
N GLU A 60 -7.41 -11.13 -3.11
CA GLU A 60 -7.88 -11.91 -4.27
C GLU A 60 -8.45 -10.99 -5.34
N SER A 61 -8.23 -11.34 -6.60
CA SER A 61 -8.70 -10.58 -7.75
C SER A 61 -9.43 -11.48 -8.75
N PHE A 62 -9.91 -10.90 -9.86
CA PHE A 62 -10.46 -11.69 -10.96
C PHE A 62 -9.49 -12.80 -11.46
N ARG A 63 -8.18 -12.64 -11.25
CA ARG A 63 -7.15 -13.62 -11.65
C ARG A 63 -7.28 -14.94 -10.89
N ASN A 64 -7.84 -14.95 -9.67
CA ASN A 64 -8.13 -16.15 -8.92
C ASN A 64 -9.16 -17.05 -9.62
N GLY A 65 -10.09 -16.46 -10.39
CA GLY A 65 -11.03 -17.20 -11.23
C GLY A 65 -10.41 -17.80 -12.50
N LEU A 66 -9.26 -17.27 -12.93
CA LEU A 66 -8.53 -17.74 -14.11
C LEU A 66 -7.49 -18.81 -13.76
N TRP A 67 -6.82 -18.67 -12.61
CA TRP A 67 -5.75 -19.56 -12.18
C TRP A 67 -5.94 -20.00 -10.73
N ASN A 68 -6.14 -21.30 -10.55
CA ASN A 68 -6.29 -21.89 -9.22
C ASN A 68 -5.02 -21.69 -8.37
N GLY A 69 -5.19 -21.22 -7.13
CA GLY A 69 -4.10 -20.99 -6.19
C GLY A 69 -3.31 -19.69 -6.40
N TYR A 70 -3.76 -18.81 -7.30
CA TYR A 70 -3.13 -17.50 -7.49
C TYR A 70 -3.38 -16.59 -6.27
N LYS A 71 -2.31 -16.03 -5.67
CA LYS A 71 -2.33 -14.96 -4.64
C LYS A 71 -3.44 -15.11 -3.58
N THR A 72 -3.61 -16.27 -2.94
CA THR A 72 -4.80 -16.58 -2.12
C THR A 72 -4.86 -15.93 -0.72
N GLY A 73 -4.01 -14.92 -0.43
CA GLY A 73 -3.91 -14.28 0.91
C GLY A 73 -3.56 -15.20 2.09
N ALA A 74 -3.40 -16.50 1.83
CA ALA A 74 -3.18 -17.52 2.84
C ALA A 74 -1.82 -17.31 3.52
N GLY A 75 -1.82 -17.30 4.86
CA GLY A 75 -0.60 -17.11 5.65
C GLY A 75 -0.20 -15.66 5.90
N VAL A 76 -0.96 -14.68 5.39
CA VAL A 76 -0.74 -13.27 5.76
C VAL A 76 -1.13 -13.06 7.23
N GLU A 77 -0.28 -12.37 7.99
CA GLU A 77 -0.49 -12.15 9.42
C GLU A 77 -1.73 -11.27 9.68
N PRO A 78 -2.64 -11.65 10.59
CA PRO A 78 -3.81 -10.83 10.91
C PRO A 78 -3.47 -9.40 11.37
N ALA A 79 -2.33 -9.23 12.05
CA ALA A 79 -1.83 -7.93 12.46
C ALA A 79 -1.35 -7.04 11.30
N LEU A 80 -0.98 -7.64 10.17
CA LEU A 80 -0.69 -6.93 8.93
C LEU A 80 -1.99 -6.58 8.19
N LEU A 81 -2.92 -7.54 8.06
CA LEU A 81 -4.23 -7.30 7.43
C LEU A 81 -4.99 -6.15 8.12
N ALA A 82 -4.95 -6.09 9.45
CA ALA A 82 -5.59 -5.04 10.24
C ALA A 82 -4.99 -3.63 10.05
N GLN A 83 -3.96 -3.46 9.22
CA GLN A 83 -3.31 -2.18 8.95
C GLN A 83 -3.66 -1.59 7.58
N PHE A 84 -4.32 -2.33 6.68
CA PHE A 84 -4.69 -1.83 5.35
C PHE A 84 -5.67 -0.65 5.42
N GLU A 85 -6.83 -0.84 6.04
CA GLU A 85 -7.83 0.24 6.17
C GLU A 85 -7.26 1.47 6.93
N PRO A 86 -6.56 1.31 8.08
CA PRO A 86 -5.88 2.44 8.72
C PRO A 86 -4.83 3.14 7.85
N LEU A 87 -4.10 2.41 6.99
CA LEU A 87 -3.16 3.02 6.05
C LEU A 87 -3.90 3.87 5.02
N GLU A 88 -4.92 3.31 4.39
CA GLU A 88 -5.69 3.99 3.35
C GLU A 88 -6.35 5.27 3.88
N ASP A 89 -6.97 5.20 5.07
CA ASP A 89 -7.61 6.36 5.69
C ASP A 89 -6.60 7.44 6.07
N ALA A 90 -5.44 7.06 6.60
CA ALA A 90 -4.40 8.02 6.93
C ALA A 90 -3.79 8.69 5.69
N LEU A 91 -3.59 7.95 4.59
CA LEU A 91 -3.14 8.51 3.32
C LEU A 91 -4.17 9.49 2.73
N ARG A 92 -5.46 9.13 2.76
CA ARG A 92 -6.55 10.04 2.36
C ARG A 92 -6.56 11.31 3.21
N ALA A 93 -6.36 11.18 4.52
CA ALA A 93 -6.28 12.32 5.44
C ALA A 93 -5.07 13.24 5.15
N MET A 94 -3.97 12.71 4.59
CA MET A 94 -2.84 13.49 4.09
C MET A 94 -3.12 14.19 2.75
N GLY A 95 -4.29 13.96 2.14
CA GLY A 95 -4.65 14.51 0.82
C GLY A 95 -4.09 13.73 -0.36
N VAL A 96 -3.61 12.49 -0.14
CA VAL A 96 -3.07 11.62 -1.19
C VAL A 96 -4.22 10.95 -1.94
N ALA A 97 -4.08 10.80 -3.26
CA ALA A 97 -5.01 10.00 -4.05
C ALA A 97 -4.80 8.51 -3.72
N VAL A 98 -5.83 7.83 -3.21
CA VAL A 98 -5.74 6.43 -2.79
C VAL A 98 -6.70 5.57 -3.62
N TRP A 99 -6.16 4.52 -4.24
CA TRP A 99 -6.92 3.49 -4.94
C TRP A 99 -6.90 2.19 -4.12
N ALA A 100 -7.94 2.02 -3.31
CA ALA A 100 -8.16 0.80 -2.54
C ALA A 100 -8.83 -0.25 -3.45
N MET A 101 -8.04 -1.18 -3.97
CA MET A 101 -8.46 -2.09 -5.03
C MET A 101 -9.17 -3.31 -4.45
N ILE A 102 -10.35 -3.62 -4.99
CA ILE A 102 -11.21 -4.72 -4.54
C ILE A 102 -11.22 -5.86 -5.58
N ASP A 103 -11.60 -5.56 -6.83
CA ASP A 103 -11.75 -6.58 -7.88
C ASP A 103 -10.49 -6.71 -8.78
N LEU A 104 -9.67 -5.67 -8.80
CA LEU A 104 -8.41 -5.55 -9.54
C LEU A 104 -7.25 -5.44 -8.54
N GLU A 105 -6.02 -5.52 -9.03
CA GLU A 105 -4.83 -5.44 -8.17
C GLU A 105 -4.24 -4.02 -8.15
N ALA A 106 -3.41 -3.74 -7.14
CA ALA A 106 -2.66 -2.48 -7.06
C ALA A 106 -1.87 -2.21 -8.36
N ASP A 107 -1.24 -3.23 -8.92
CA ASP A 107 -0.52 -3.17 -10.20
C ASP A 107 -1.39 -2.66 -11.36
N ASP A 108 -2.67 -3.05 -11.41
CA ASP A 108 -3.59 -2.63 -12.48
C ASP A 108 -3.90 -1.12 -12.38
N ALA A 109 -4.04 -0.61 -11.16
CA ALA A 109 -4.22 0.83 -10.91
C ALA A 109 -2.96 1.63 -11.26
N LEU A 110 -1.77 1.15 -10.86
CA LEU A 110 -0.50 1.80 -11.15
C LEU A 110 -0.23 1.84 -12.66
N ALA A 111 -0.45 0.73 -13.37
CA ALA A 111 -0.30 0.66 -14.83
C ALA A 111 -1.27 1.61 -15.55
N SER A 112 -2.53 1.65 -15.10
CA SER A 112 -3.55 2.53 -15.67
C SER A 112 -3.20 4.01 -15.45
N ALA A 113 -2.78 4.37 -14.24
CA ALA A 113 -2.38 5.74 -13.92
C ALA A 113 -1.12 6.16 -14.70
N ALA A 114 -0.14 5.27 -14.86
CA ALA A 114 1.05 5.53 -15.65
C ALA A 114 0.72 5.78 -17.13
N ALA A 115 -0.21 4.99 -17.71
CA ALA A 115 -0.65 5.15 -19.10
C ALA A 115 -1.42 6.47 -19.34
N ILE A 116 -2.11 7.00 -18.33
CA ILE A 116 -2.80 8.30 -18.41
C ILE A 116 -1.81 9.46 -18.22
N ALA A 117 -0.80 9.28 -17.36
CA ALA A 117 0.17 10.30 -17.02
C ALA A 117 1.36 10.42 -18.00
N SER A 118 1.45 9.52 -18.99
CA SER A 118 2.52 9.49 -20.00
C SER A 118 2.44 10.60 -21.04
#